data_AF-A0A1V5UY19-F1
#
_entry.id   AF-A0A1V5UY19-F1
#
_cell.length_a   1.000
_cell.length_b   1.000
_cell.length_c   1.000
_cell.angle_alpha   90.00
_cell.angle_beta   90.00
_cell.angle_gamma   90.00
#
_symmetry.space_group_name_H-M   'P 1'
#
loop_
_entity.id
_entity.type
_entity.pdbx_description
1 polymer ?
#
loop_
_entity_poly.entity_id
_entity_poly.type
_entity_poly.pdbx_seq_one_letter_code
_entity_poly.pdbx_strand_id
1 'polypeptide(L)'
;MGGTFEVAALLAKKSLFREIGSPNPDPALETLEKEILEKINNLGIGPQGMGGVTTALAVHVLSHPCHIASLPVAVNIECHAHRSAEVVL
;
A
#
# COMPACT_ATOMS: atom_id res chain seq x y z
N MET A 1 -6.14 -0.29 -6.69
CA MET A 1 -6.92 0.74 -7.41
C MET A 1 -7.48 0.15 -8.68
N GLY A 2 -8.72 0.48 -9.03
CA GLY A 2 -9.42 -0.08 -10.18
C GLY A 2 -9.95 -1.51 -9.95
N GLY A 3 -10.38 -2.16 -11.04
CA GLY A 3 -11.30 -3.31 -10.98
C GLY A 3 -12.73 -2.93 -10.59
N THR A 4 -13.50 -3.91 -10.11
CA THR A 4 -14.74 -3.66 -9.35
C THR A 4 -14.41 -3.28 -7.90
N PHE A 5 -15.41 -2.92 -7.11
CA PHE A 5 -15.20 -2.58 -5.70
C PHE A 5 -14.57 -3.72 -4.89
N GLU A 6 -15.02 -4.96 -5.13
CA GLU A 6 -14.49 -6.18 -4.51
C GLU A 6 -13.05 -6.43 -4.92
N VAL A 7 -12.74 -6.23 -6.21
CA VAL A 7 -11.38 -6.38 -6.73
C VAL A 7 -10.44 -5.36 -6.09
N ALA A 8 -10.86 -4.10 -5.93
CA ALA A 8 -10.04 -3.09 -5.26
C ALA A 8 -9.68 -3.50 -3.82
N ALA A 9 -10.64 -4.03 -3.06
CA ALA A 9 -10.40 -4.55 -1.70
C ALA A 9 -9.44 -5.74 -1.69
N LEU A 10 -9.60 -6.69 -2.61
CA LEU A 10 -8.70 -7.83 -2.75
C LEU A 10 -7.27 -7.40 -3.12
N LEU A 11 -7.13 -6.43 -4.03
CA LEU A 11 -5.83 -5.86 -4.40
C LEU A 11 -5.16 -5.18 -3.20
N ALA A 12 -5.91 -4.41 -2.41
CA ALA A 12 -5.38 -3.76 -1.20
C ALA A 12 -4.94 -4.78 -0.14
N LYS A 13 -5.62 -5.93 -0.02
CA LYS A 13 -5.15 -7.02 0.86
C LYS A 13 -3.90 -7.71 0.32
N LYS A 14 -3.83 -7.96 -1.00
CA LYS A 14 -2.65 -8.58 -1.63
C LYS A 14 -1.41 -7.70 -1.53
N SER A 15 -1.54 -6.38 -1.65
CA SER A 15 -0.40 -5.47 -1.63
C SER A 15 0.33 -5.44 -0.28
N LEU A 16 -0.33 -5.77 0.83
CA LEU A 16 0.28 -5.86 2.17
C LEU A 16 1.38 -6.94 2.26
N PHE A 17 1.29 -7.98 1.44
CA PHE A 17 2.24 -9.09 1.48
C PHE A 17 3.46 -8.89 0.58
N ARG A 18 3.57 -7.74 -0.08
CA ARG A 18 4.80 -7.37 -0.79
C ARG A 18 5.91 -7.09 0.23
N GLU A 19 7.14 -7.44 -0.15
CA GLU A 19 8.30 -7.19 0.69
C GLU A 19 8.51 -5.68 0.91
N ILE A 20 8.73 -5.29 2.16
CA ILE A 20 9.00 -3.90 2.54
C ILE A 20 10.22 -3.39 1.77
N GLY A 21 10.06 -2.26 1.08
CA GLY A 21 11.12 -1.67 0.27
C GLY A 21 11.23 -2.21 -1.16
N SER A 22 10.45 -3.23 -1.53
CA SER A 22 10.38 -3.70 -2.91
C SER A 22 9.77 -2.63 -3.84
N PRO A 23 10.44 -2.26 -4.95
CA PRO A 23 9.91 -1.29 -5.89
C PRO A 23 8.69 -1.84 -6.63
N ASN A 24 7.80 -0.96 -7.07
CA ASN A 24 6.73 -1.35 -7.98
C ASN A 24 7.31 -1.61 -9.38
N PRO A 25 6.92 -2.67 -10.10
CA PRO A 25 7.34 -2.87 -11.49
C PRO A 25 6.82 -1.79 -12.45
N ASP A 26 5.74 -1.10 -12.11
CA ASP A 26 5.24 0.06 -12.86
C ASP A 26 5.88 1.36 -12.31
N PRO A 27 6.70 2.09 -13.10
CA PRO A 27 7.38 3.31 -12.63
C PRO A 27 6.43 4.41 -12.15
N ALA A 28 5.22 4.50 -12.73
CA ALA A 28 4.24 5.50 -12.31
C ALA A 28 3.69 5.18 -10.92
N LEU A 29 3.45 3.89 -10.65
CA LEU A 29 3.01 3.44 -9.33
C LEU A 29 4.14 3.47 -8.30
N GLU A 30 5.38 3.20 -8.69
CA GLU A 30 6.55 3.33 -7.80
C GLU A 30 6.70 4.78 -7.33
N THR A 31 6.56 5.74 -8.24
CA THR A 31 6.62 7.17 -7.93
C THR A 31 5.51 7.54 -6.94
N LEU A 32 4.29 7.07 -7.20
CA LEU A 32 3.14 7.27 -6.31
C LEU A 32 3.35 6.65 -4.91
N GLU A 33 3.90 5.44 -4.84
CA GLU A 33 4.23 4.77 -3.57
C GLU A 33 5.19 5.62 -2.73
N LYS A 34 6.25 6.15 -3.35
CA LYS A 34 7.24 7.02 -2.69
C LYS A 34 6.62 8.33 -2.21
N GLU A 35 5.86 9.01 -3.07
CA GLU A 35 5.20 10.26 -2.71
C GLU A 35 4.23 10.11 -1.54
N ILE A 36 3.44 9.03 -1.52
CA ILE A 36 2.50 8.77 -0.43
C ILE A 36 3.26 8.46 0.87
N LEU A 37 4.30 7.63 0.80
CA LEU A 37 5.11 7.29 1.98
C LEU A 37 5.77 8.54 2.59
N GLU A 38 6.34 9.41 1.75
CA GLU A 38 6.92 10.68 2.19
C GLU A 38 5.87 11.57 2.85
N LYS A 39 4.70 11.75 2.22
CA LYS A 39 3.60 12.54 2.79
C LYS A 39 3.14 12.00 4.13
N ILE A 40 2.99 10.68 4.28
CA ILE A 40 2.56 10.03 5.54
C ILE A 40 3.59 10.28 6.66
N ASN A 41 4.87 10.13 6.36
CA ASN A 41 5.93 10.31 7.35
C ASN A 41 6.13 11.80 7.73
N ASN A 42 5.84 12.72 6.81
CA ASN A 42 5.85 14.16 7.06
C ASN A 42 4.66 14.66 7.91
N LEU A 43 3.65 13.82 8.19
CA LEU A 43 2.54 14.20 9.09
C LEU A 43 2.98 14.35 10.56
N GLY A 44 4.16 13.84 10.94
CA GLY A 44 4.66 13.92 12.31
C GLY A 44 3.91 13.04 13.33
N ILE A 45 3.05 12.12 12.86
CA ILE A 45 2.24 11.22 13.71
C ILE A 45 3.15 10.24 14.45
N GLY A 46 4.12 9.64 13.75
CA GLY A 46 5.08 8.71 14.30
C GLY A 46 4.49 7.38 14.78
N PRO A 47 5.33 6.51 15.37
CA PRO A 47 4.92 5.18 15.78
C PRO A 47 3.82 5.25 16.85
N GLN A 48 2.73 4.50 16.65
CA GLN A 48 1.57 4.47 17.57
C GLN A 48 0.94 5.85 17.85
N GLY A 49 1.22 6.87 17.03
CA GLY A 49 0.71 8.23 17.24
C GLY A 49 1.42 9.00 18.35
N MET A 50 2.61 8.58 18.78
CA MET A 50 3.39 9.21 19.85
C MET A 50 4.33 10.32 19.37
N GLY A 51 4.16 10.78 18.13
CA GLY A 51 5.06 11.71 17.47
C GLY A 51 6.29 11.02 16.87
N GLY A 52 6.99 11.73 15.97
CA GLY A 52 8.21 11.25 15.33
C GLY A 52 8.18 11.36 13.80
N VAL A 53 9.20 10.80 13.16
CA VAL A 53 9.45 10.94 11.70
C VAL A 53 9.08 9.70 10.90
N THR A 54 8.58 8.64 11.55
CA THR A 54 8.27 7.37 10.89
C THR A 54 6.90 6.87 11.35
N THR A 55 5.89 7.11 10.53
CA THR A 55 4.51 6.64 10.72
C THR A 55 4.28 5.33 9.95
N ALA A 56 4.82 5.22 8.74
CA ALA A 56 4.70 4.05 7.87
C ALA A 56 6.09 3.58 7.39
N LEU A 57 6.25 2.27 7.25
CA LEU A 57 7.49 1.63 6.78
C LEU A 57 7.53 1.50 5.25
N ALA A 58 6.38 1.24 4.63
CA ALA A 58 6.23 1.14 3.18
C ALA A 58 4.79 1.46 2.78
N VAL A 59 4.61 1.81 1.50
CA VAL A 59 3.31 1.93 0.84
C VAL A 59 3.39 1.08 -0.42
N HIS A 60 2.40 0.21 -0.62
CA HIS A 60 2.33 -0.66 -1.79
C HIS A 60 0.98 -0.51 -2.49
N VAL A 61 1.04 -0.26 -3.79
CA VAL A 61 -0.10 -0.02 -4.66
C VAL A 61 -0.15 -1.11 -5.72
N LEU A 62 -1.32 -1.74 -5.85
CA LEU A 62 -1.64 -2.59 -6.99
C LEU A 62 -2.78 -1.94 -7.78
N SER A 63 -2.69 -1.96 -9.10
CA SER A 63 -3.71 -1.43 -10.00
C SER A 63 -4.36 -2.53 -10.84
N HIS A 64 -5.57 -2.27 -11.32
CA HIS A 64 -6.28 -3.11 -12.27
C HIS A 64 -7.17 -2.23 -13.16
N PRO A 65 -7.41 -2.58 -14.43
CA PRO A 65 -8.34 -1.83 -15.28
C PRO A 65 -9.73 -1.73 -14.64
N CYS A 66 -10.42 -0.60 -14.85
CA CYS A 66 -11.80 -0.40 -14.41
C CYS A 66 -12.61 0.35 -15.47
N HIS A 67 -13.93 0.37 -15.30
CA HIS A 67 -14.82 1.12 -16.18
C HIS A 67 -14.54 2.62 -16.08
N ILE A 68 -14.54 3.35 -17.21
CA ILE A 68 -14.14 4.78 -17.25
C ILE A 68 -14.96 5.67 -16.31
N ALA A 69 -16.23 5.34 -16.06
CA ALA A 69 -17.10 6.08 -15.16
C ALA A 69 -16.88 5.76 -13.66
N SER A 70 -15.95 4.87 -13.30
CA SER A 70 -15.72 4.45 -11.92
C SER A 70 -14.25 4.13 -11.65
N LEU A 71 -13.70 4.66 -10.55
CA LEU A 71 -12.39 4.27 -10.07
C LEU A 71 -12.48 3.76 -8.62
N PRO A 72 -12.71 2.46 -8.41
CA PRO A 72 -12.71 1.89 -7.06
C PRO A 72 -11.32 1.95 -6.43
N VAL A 73 -11.25 2.46 -5.20
CA VAL A 73 -10.00 2.54 -4.43
C VAL A 73 -10.27 1.98 -3.04
N ALA A 74 -9.38 1.11 -2.59
CA ALA A 74 -9.40 0.57 -1.23
C ALA A 74 -8.01 0.77 -0.62
N VAL A 75 -8.00 1.14 0.66
CA VAL A 75 -6.78 1.27 1.47
C VAL A 75 -6.85 0.21 2.56
N ASN A 76 -5.76 -0.53 2.72
CA ASN A 76 -5.61 -1.51 3.78
C ASN A 76 -4.34 -1.18 4.57
N ILE A 77 -4.42 -1.31 5.88
CA ILE A 77 -3.34 -0.95 6.80
C ILE A 77 -2.97 -2.21 7.58
N GLU A 78 -1.68 -2.51 7.60
CA GLU A 78 -1.13 -3.58 8.43
C GLU A 78 -0.52 -3.01 9.71
N CYS A 79 -0.73 -3.71 10.82
CA CYS A 79 -0.20 -3.32 12.11
C CYS A 79 1.22 -3.89 12.33
N HIS A 80 1.81 -3.59 13.48
CA HIS A 80 3.13 -4.11 13.85
C HIS A 80 3.22 -5.65 13.90
N ALA A 81 2.09 -6.35 14.01
CA ALA A 81 2.02 -7.80 13.98
C ALA A 81 1.94 -8.35 12.54
N HIS A 82 2.92 -7.98 11.71
CA HIS A 82 3.07 -8.50 10.33
C HIS A 82 3.31 -10.00 10.39
N ARG A 83 2.33 -10.77 9.90
CA ARG A 83 2.30 -12.24 9.99
C ARG A 83 2.03 -12.80 8.60
N SER A 84 3.09 -13.22 7.94
CA SER A 84 3.08 -13.81 6.60
C SER A 84 4.09 -14.95 6.55
N ALA A 85 3.85 -15.94 5.68
CA ALA A 85 4.78 -17.03 5.41
C ALA A 85 4.59 -17.48 3.96
N GLU A 86 5.71 -17.77 3.27
CA GLU A 86 5.74 -18.30 1.91
C GLU A 86 6.63 -19.56 1.89
N VAL A 87 6.22 -20.56 1.12
CA VAL A 87 6.95 -21.83 0.95
C VAL A 87 6.99 -22.16 -0.54
N VAL A 88 8.19 -22.48 -1.04
CA VAL A 88 8.41 -23.02 -2.39
C VAL A 88 8.53 -24.53 -2.26
N LEU A 89 7.71 -25.26 -3.04
CA LEU A 89 7.65 -26.74 -3.04
C LEU A 89 8.64 -27.36 -4.03
#